data_AF-A0A2E8XXF2-F1
#
_entry.id   AF-A0A2E8XXF2-F1
#
_cell.length_a   1.000
_cell.length_b   1.000
_cell.length_c   1.000
_cell.angle_alpha   90.00
_cell.angle_beta   90.00
_cell.angle_gamma   90.00
#
_symmetry.space_group_name_H-M   'P 1'
#
loop_
_entity.id
_entity.type
_entity.pdbx_description
1 polymer ?
#
loop_
_entity_poly.entity_id
_entity_poly.type
_entity_poly.pdbx_seq_one_letter_code
_entity_poly.pdbx_strand_id
1 'polypeptide(L)'
;MYFLFSILYLSVLFSENEKSLPHYFTEEELINKSLIYSMSRDTEPPLSPVRNIAEFEPMQGVLIRYPFGISTSMIQEMAEDVIIYCLVSQSLQNSAYNSMNNAGVDMSKVEFITGSTDSYWTRDYGPWWVVDGNKNIGVVDFTYNRPRPNDNAAPYKVSDYLNTSYYATDVVHCGGNYMTDGYGISASSTLVYEENNMSNNQVNQNMLDYYGVHTYHTVEDPNNTYIDHIDCWGKFLSPQKLLIRSVSGTHPQYNEIEEVVSYFESTLNYYGEPWEIFRVYTPNNQPYTNSLILNNKVFVPIMNSSWDDDALDVYEQALPGYEILGYTGSWESTDALHCRTKGIPDLGMIQIFHNPLNDIYEPQIEGYNVLATIDDLSQMGLVYDDLKVFWKNNSSSEFMPIQMSICDIDIPDCYQSNIPPQQEDTNIQYFITAQDYSGRYERLPIAGYYDFSVVATQLFDSGDINMDNITNILDVVLIVNYVLGVGELDPYQIQLSDLNNDMIINILDVILIVNLILEN
;
A
#
# COMPACT_ATOMS: atom_id res chain seq x y z
N MET A 1 57.07 -58.26 -13.30
CA MET A 1 56.43 -57.25 -14.17
C MET A 1 54.93 -57.38 -13.97
N TYR A 2 54.39 -56.72 -12.94
CA TYR A 2 52.95 -56.69 -12.66
C TYR A 2 52.45 -55.30 -13.02
N PHE A 3 51.59 -55.21 -14.03
CA PHE A 3 50.98 -53.96 -14.49
C PHE A 3 49.86 -53.56 -13.52
N LEU A 4 50.03 -52.42 -12.85
CA LEU A 4 48.94 -51.70 -12.19
C LEU A 4 48.11 -50.99 -13.26
N PHE A 5 46.83 -51.34 -13.38
CA PHE A 5 45.83 -50.55 -14.10
C PHE A 5 45.18 -49.58 -13.10
N SER A 6 45.60 -48.31 -13.15
CA SER A 6 44.88 -47.22 -12.48
C SER A 6 43.73 -46.80 -13.38
N ILE A 7 42.50 -47.12 -12.99
CA ILE A 7 41.28 -46.58 -13.62
C ILE A 7 41.09 -45.17 -13.06
N LEU A 8 41.45 -44.16 -13.86
CA LEU A 8 41.09 -42.77 -13.61
C LEU A 8 39.58 -42.63 -13.86
N TYR A 9 38.80 -42.49 -12.79
CA TYR A 9 37.44 -41.97 -12.90
C TYR A 9 37.54 -40.48 -13.23
N LEU A 10 37.31 -40.16 -14.50
CA LEU A 10 37.12 -38.80 -14.97
C LEU A 10 35.71 -38.36 -14.52
N SER A 11 35.61 -37.75 -13.34
CA SER A 11 34.40 -37.03 -12.94
C SER A 11 34.28 -35.81 -13.84
N VAL A 12 33.45 -35.92 -14.88
CA VAL A 12 32.99 -34.75 -15.64
C VAL A 12 32.14 -33.93 -14.69
N LEU A 13 32.74 -32.90 -14.09
CA LEU A 13 32.01 -31.82 -13.45
C LEU A 13 31.26 -31.10 -14.58
N PHE A 14 30.00 -31.47 -14.80
CA PHE A 14 29.07 -30.57 -15.45
C PHE A 14 28.89 -29.38 -14.51
N SER A 15 29.58 -28.29 -14.82
CA SER A 15 29.15 -26.97 -14.39
C SER A 15 27.86 -26.67 -15.16
N GLU A 16 26.74 -27.23 -14.71
CA GLU A 16 25.46 -26.62 -15.02
C GLU A 16 25.52 -25.22 -14.39
N ASN A 17 25.70 -24.20 -15.24
CA ASN A 17 25.20 -22.88 -14.88
C ASN A 17 23.71 -23.12 -14.61
N GLU A 18 23.31 -23.22 -13.34
CA GLU A 18 21.91 -23.29 -12.91
C GLU A 18 21.22 -22.01 -13.43
N LYS A 19 20.71 -22.08 -14.66
CA LYS A 19 19.92 -21.02 -15.24
C LYS A 19 18.58 -21.03 -14.52
N SER A 20 18.15 -19.86 -14.07
CA SER A 20 16.75 -19.65 -13.65
C SER A 20 15.83 -20.16 -14.76
N LEU A 21 14.78 -20.89 -14.39
CA LEU A 21 13.66 -21.15 -15.31
C LEU A 21 13.11 -19.82 -15.82
N PRO A 22 12.42 -19.75 -17.00
CA PRO A 22 11.77 -18.57 -17.56
C PRO A 22 10.41 -18.26 -16.90
N HIS A 23 9.83 -17.06 -17.10
CA HIS A 23 8.60 -16.67 -16.39
C HIS A 23 7.36 -17.43 -16.91
N TYR A 24 7.33 -17.62 -18.22
CA TYR A 24 6.38 -18.49 -18.92
C TYR A 24 6.63 -19.98 -18.63
N PHE A 25 5.60 -20.79 -18.87
CA PHE A 25 5.73 -22.25 -18.83
C PHE A 25 6.65 -22.74 -19.95
N THR A 26 7.69 -23.48 -19.58
CA THR A 26 8.44 -24.31 -20.53
C THR A 26 7.60 -25.50 -21.02
N GLU A 27 8.01 -26.12 -22.13
CA GLU A 27 7.35 -27.32 -22.65
C GLU A 27 7.32 -28.47 -21.62
N GLU A 28 8.39 -28.62 -20.83
CA GLU A 28 8.47 -29.62 -19.77
C GLU A 28 7.51 -29.31 -18.62
N GLU A 29 7.40 -28.05 -18.22
CA GLU A 29 6.44 -27.63 -17.19
C GLU A 29 4.99 -27.81 -17.66
N LEU A 30 4.68 -27.61 -18.94
CA LEU A 30 3.36 -27.90 -19.49
C LEU A 30 3.02 -29.39 -19.42
N ILE A 31 3.97 -30.27 -19.71
CA ILE A 31 3.79 -31.73 -19.57
C ILE A 31 3.54 -32.09 -18.10
N ASN A 32 4.23 -31.43 -17.18
CA ASN A 32 4.16 -31.67 -15.74
C ASN A 32 3.19 -30.73 -15.01
N LYS A 33 2.26 -30.05 -15.71
CA LYS A 33 1.38 -29.03 -15.10
C LYS A 33 0.55 -29.59 -13.94
N SER A 34 0.21 -30.87 -13.98
CA SER A 34 -0.50 -31.54 -12.88
C SER A 34 0.27 -31.59 -11.57
N LEU A 35 1.60 -31.40 -11.59
CA LEU A 35 2.42 -31.32 -10.39
C LEU A 35 1.94 -30.22 -9.45
N ILE A 36 1.47 -29.07 -9.98
CA ILE A 36 0.95 -27.92 -9.21
C ILE A 36 0.01 -28.38 -8.11
N TYR A 37 -1.02 -29.15 -8.47
CA TYR A 37 -2.05 -29.62 -7.54
C TYR A 37 -1.57 -30.70 -6.56
N SER A 38 -0.39 -31.26 -6.76
CA SER A 38 0.23 -32.21 -5.82
C SER A 38 1.24 -31.54 -4.88
N MET A 39 1.60 -30.27 -5.15
CA MET A 39 2.44 -29.47 -4.26
C MET A 39 1.64 -28.77 -3.15
N SER A 40 0.33 -29.01 -3.11
CA SER A 40 -0.61 -28.38 -2.20
C SER A 40 -0.32 -28.75 -0.74
N ARG A 41 -0.63 -27.82 0.16
CA ARG A 41 -0.37 -27.89 1.59
C ARG A 41 -1.47 -27.11 2.30
N ASP A 42 -2.19 -27.78 3.18
CA ASP A 42 -3.19 -27.14 4.04
C ASP A 42 -2.77 -27.23 5.51
N THR A 43 -2.87 -26.12 6.20
CA THR A 43 -2.88 -26.05 7.67
C THR A 43 -4.27 -25.64 8.15
N GLU A 44 -4.45 -25.42 9.46
CA GLU A 44 -5.58 -24.58 9.89
C GLU A 44 -5.26 -23.11 9.56
N PRO A 45 -6.27 -22.25 9.31
CA PRO A 45 -6.05 -20.83 9.10
C PRO A 45 -5.48 -20.13 10.36
N PRO A 46 -4.87 -18.95 10.20
CA PRO A 46 -4.47 -18.12 11.34
C PRO A 46 -5.68 -17.78 12.22
N LEU A 47 -5.41 -17.52 13.51
CA LEU A 47 -6.46 -17.09 14.43
C LEU A 47 -7.06 -15.76 13.95
N SER A 48 -8.38 -15.64 13.90
CA SER A 48 -9.05 -14.38 13.55
C SER A 48 -9.05 -13.37 14.72
N PRO A 49 -9.15 -12.05 14.44
CA PRO A 49 -9.15 -11.43 13.12
C PRO A 49 -7.80 -11.56 12.42
N VAL A 50 -7.83 -11.84 11.12
CA VAL A 50 -6.63 -11.90 10.26
C VAL A 50 -6.59 -10.62 9.43
N ARG A 51 -5.40 -10.06 9.22
CA ARG A 51 -5.20 -8.89 8.37
C ARG A 51 -3.99 -9.08 7.47
N ASN A 52 -4.19 -9.07 6.17
CA ASN A 52 -3.08 -9.08 5.22
C ASN A 52 -2.33 -7.75 5.23
N ILE A 53 -1.00 -7.81 5.10
CA ILE A 53 -0.12 -6.63 5.14
C ILE A 53 0.10 -6.13 3.71
N ALA A 54 -0.15 -4.84 3.48
CA ALA A 54 0.04 -4.17 2.21
C ALA A 54 1.51 -3.86 1.90
N GLU A 55 1.80 -3.61 0.63
CA GLU A 55 3.18 -3.33 0.20
C GLU A 55 3.69 -1.96 0.67
N PHE A 56 2.81 -1.01 0.89
CA PHE A 56 3.11 0.35 1.34
C PHE A 56 3.09 0.49 2.88
N GLU A 57 3.13 -0.62 3.61
CA GLU A 57 3.33 -0.65 5.07
C GLU A 57 4.82 -0.77 5.43
N PRO A 58 5.23 -0.58 6.70
CA PRO A 58 6.63 -0.66 7.10
C PRO A 58 7.30 -2.00 6.79
N MET A 59 8.39 -1.95 6.02
CA MET A 59 9.20 -3.09 5.61
C MET A 59 10.58 -3.02 6.27
N GLN A 60 10.96 -4.08 6.98
CA GLN A 60 12.34 -4.22 7.49
C GLN A 60 13.29 -4.78 6.42
N GLY A 61 12.76 -5.34 5.33
CA GLY A 61 13.57 -6.02 4.33
C GLY A 61 12.91 -6.23 2.99
N VAL A 62 13.70 -6.71 2.05
CA VAL A 62 13.27 -7.15 0.73
C VAL A 62 13.90 -8.50 0.38
N LEU A 63 13.07 -9.42 -0.10
CA LEU A 63 13.44 -10.75 -0.54
C LEU A 63 13.81 -10.74 -2.02
N ILE A 64 15.04 -11.16 -2.30
CA ILE A 64 15.58 -11.37 -3.64
C ILE A 64 16.14 -12.80 -3.74
N ARG A 65 16.47 -13.24 -4.96
CA ARG A 65 17.05 -14.57 -5.18
C ARG A 65 18.32 -14.48 -6.03
N TYR A 66 19.32 -15.30 -5.70
CA TYR A 66 20.53 -15.50 -6.50
C TYR A 66 20.50 -16.84 -7.26
N PRO A 67 20.92 -16.91 -8.55
CA PRO A 67 21.39 -15.81 -9.41
C PRO A 67 20.37 -14.68 -9.60
N PHE A 68 20.87 -13.44 -9.59
CA PHE A 68 20.04 -12.23 -9.53
C PHE A 68 19.22 -12.01 -10.80
N GLY A 69 17.94 -11.67 -10.60
CA GLY A 69 17.06 -11.13 -11.64
C GLY A 69 17.06 -9.59 -11.72
N ILE A 70 17.74 -8.91 -10.79
CA ILE A 70 17.82 -7.45 -10.71
C ILE A 70 19.29 -6.98 -10.70
N SER A 71 19.52 -5.70 -10.97
CA SER A 71 20.87 -5.13 -10.98
C SER A 71 21.42 -5.01 -9.56
N THR A 72 22.74 -5.14 -9.41
CA THR A 72 23.38 -4.95 -8.09
C THR A 72 23.35 -3.51 -7.60
N SER A 73 23.20 -2.53 -8.50
CA SER A 73 22.98 -1.12 -8.12
C SER A 73 21.63 -0.92 -7.44
N MET A 74 20.60 -1.66 -7.87
CA MET A 74 19.30 -1.65 -7.21
C MET A 74 19.36 -2.32 -5.84
N ILE A 75 20.10 -3.44 -5.74
CA ILE A 75 20.34 -4.11 -4.44
C ILE A 75 21.09 -3.18 -3.48
N GLN A 76 22.07 -2.42 -3.99
CA GLN A 76 22.80 -1.44 -3.21
C GLN A 76 21.89 -0.34 -2.66
N GLU A 77 21.01 0.21 -3.49
CA GLU A 77 20.04 1.23 -3.09
C GLU A 77 19.08 0.72 -2.01
N MET A 78 18.51 -0.47 -2.20
CA MET A 78 17.61 -1.09 -1.21
C MET A 78 18.32 -1.31 0.14
N ALA A 79 19.61 -1.65 0.12
CA ALA A 79 20.39 -1.93 1.32
C ALA A 79 20.73 -0.67 2.14
N GLU A 80 20.45 0.55 1.65
CA GLU A 80 20.60 1.77 2.44
C GLU A 80 19.60 1.81 3.60
N ASP A 81 18.37 1.35 3.36
CA ASP A 81 17.26 1.47 4.30
C ASP A 81 16.93 0.13 4.97
N VAL A 82 16.88 -0.96 4.18
CA VAL A 82 16.33 -2.24 4.63
C VAL A 82 17.33 -3.40 4.53
N ILE A 83 16.98 -4.54 5.14
CA ILE A 83 17.76 -5.78 5.03
C ILE A 83 17.48 -6.46 3.69
N ILE A 84 18.52 -6.84 2.96
CA ILE A 84 18.44 -7.70 1.79
C ILE A 84 18.43 -9.15 2.23
N TYR A 85 17.28 -9.81 2.13
CA TYR A 85 17.16 -11.24 2.33
C TYR A 85 17.37 -11.94 0.99
N CYS A 86 18.47 -12.67 0.85
CA CYS A 86 18.86 -13.32 -0.40
C CYS A 86 18.67 -14.83 -0.33
N LEU A 87 17.67 -15.35 -1.05
CA LEU A 87 17.52 -16.79 -1.29
C LEU A 87 18.66 -17.27 -2.19
N VAL A 88 19.42 -18.26 -1.74
CA VAL A 88 20.59 -18.76 -2.49
C VAL A 88 20.87 -20.23 -2.18
N SER A 89 21.30 -21.00 -3.19
CA SER A 89 21.78 -22.35 -2.93
C SER A 89 23.12 -22.33 -2.18
N GLN A 90 23.36 -23.34 -1.33
CA GLN A 90 24.55 -23.38 -0.49
C GLN A 90 25.86 -23.30 -1.29
N SER A 91 25.89 -23.86 -2.50
CA SER A 91 27.04 -23.84 -3.41
C SER A 91 27.31 -22.46 -4.02
N LEU A 92 26.30 -21.58 -4.09
CA LEU A 92 26.37 -20.28 -4.75
C LEU A 92 26.46 -19.10 -3.77
N GLN A 93 26.32 -19.33 -2.46
CA GLN A 93 26.34 -18.27 -1.44
C GLN A 93 27.61 -17.39 -1.53
N ASN A 94 28.79 -17.98 -1.71
CA ASN A 94 30.04 -17.21 -1.86
C ASN A 94 30.04 -16.36 -3.14
N SER A 95 29.41 -16.83 -4.21
CA SER A 95 29.29 -16.08 -5.47
C SER A 95 28.35 -14.90 -5.29
N ALA A 96 27.21 -15.10 -4.63
CA ALA A 96 26.27 -14.02 -4.30
C ALA A 96 26.92 -12.94 -3.41
N TYR A 97 27.62 -13.36 -2.35
CA TYR A 97 28.40 -12.46 -1.50
C TYR A 97 29.40 -11.63 -2.32
N ASN A 98 30.23 -12.28 -3.14
CA ASN A 98 31.24 -11.58 -3.93
C ASN A 98 30.60 -10.62 -4.94
N SER A 99 29.49 -10.98 -5.58
CA SER A 99 28.77 -10.11 -6.50
C SER A 99 28.24 -8.84 -5.82
N MET A 100 27.62 -8.96 -4.64
CA MET A 100 27.11 -7.80 -3.88
C MET A 100 28.23 -6.96 -3.29
N ASN A 101 29.22 -7.59 -2.66
CA ASN A 101 30.36 -6.90 -2.05
C ASN A 101 31.19 -6.13 -3.09
N ASN A 102 31.41 -6.70 -4.28
CA ASN A 102 32.13 -6.01 -5.36
C ASN A 102 31.33 -4.85 -5.96
N ALA A 103 30.00 -4.87 -5.83
CA ALA A 103 29.13 -3.78 -6.25
C ALA A 103 28.97 -2.68 -5.19
N GLY A 104 29.55 -2.84 -3.99
CA GLY A 104 29.48 -1.85 -2.92
C GLY A 104 28.19 -1.91 -2.09
N VAL A 105 27.45 -3.02 -2.16
CA VAL A 105 26.32 -3.28 -1.24
C VAL A 105 26.85 -3.35 0.20
N ASP A 106 26.17 -2.72 1.15
CA ASP A 106 26.50 -2.85 2.56
C ASP A 106 26.20 -4.28 3.04
N MET A 107 27.23 -5.11 3.15
CA MET A 107 27.09 -6.50 3.55
C MET A 107 26.63 -6.69 5.01
N SER A 108 26.62 -5.63 5.84
CA SER A 108 25.99 -5.68 7.16
C SER A 108 24.45 -5.67 7.09
N LYS A 109 23.90 -5.31 5.93
CA LYS A 109 22.48 -5.30 5.59
C LYS A 109 22.07 -6.48 4.71
N VAL A 110 22.88 -7.54 4.63
CA VAL A 110 22.60 -8.71 3.77
C VAL A 110 22.52 -9.98 4.60
N GLU A 111 21.41 -10.68 4.47
CA GLU A 111 21.15 -11.97 5.11
C GLU A 111 20.88 -13.04 4.04
N PHE A 112 21.54 -14.19 4.17
CA PHE A 112 21.39 -15.30 3.22
C PHE A 112 20.46 -16.37 3.78
N ILE A 113 19.40 -16.66 3.05
CA ILE A 113 18.48 -17.76 3.33
C ILE A 113 18.86 -18.91 2.40
N THR A 114 19.54 -19.94 2.94
CA THR A 114 20.08 -21.01 2.10
C THR A 114 19.02 -22.05 1.75
N GLY A 115 18.92 -22.37 0.46
CA GLY A 115 17.97 -23.37 -0.03
C GLY A 115 17.88 -23.38 -1.55
N SER A 116 17.43 -24.52 -2.11
CA SER A 116 17.17 -24.61 -3.55
C SER A 116 16.01 -23.72 -3.94
N THR A 117 16.08 -23.12 -5.13
CA THR A 117 15.00 -22.35 -5.79
C THR A 117 15.11 -22.58 -7.28
N ASP A 118 13.99 -22.64 -7.98
CA ASP A 118 13.91 -22.91 -9.42
C ASP A 118 14.02 -21.60 -10.23
N SER A 119 13.61 -20.46 -9.67
CA SER A 119 13.60 -19.18 -10.36
C SER A 119 13.83 -17.95 -9.47
N TYR A 120 14.01 -16.77 -10.10
CA TYR A 120 14.20 -15.50 -9.40
C TYR A 120 12.91 -14.68 -9.16
N TRP A 121 11.73 -15.19 -9.53
CA TRP A 121 10.47 -14.47 -9.32
C TRP A 121 9.97 -14.56 -7.87
N THR A 122 10.75 -14.00 -6.94
CA THR A 122 10.39 -13.99 -5.50
C THR A 122 9.06 -13.34 -5.22
N ARG A 123 8.53 -12.50 -6.12
CA ARG A 123 7.16 -12.00 -6.03
C ARG A 123 6.13 -13.10 -6.14
N ASP A 124 6.31 -13.98 -7.11
CA ASP A 124 5.29 -14.94 -7.52
C ASP A 124 5.14 -16.08 -6.54
N TYR A 125 6.24 -16.51 -5.92
CA TYR A 125 6.25 -17.62 -4.96
C TYR A 125 6.59 -17.19 -3.53
N GLY A 126 6.93 -15.92 -3.30
CA GLY A 126 7.36 -15.44 -1.99
C GLY A 126 6.23 -15.39 -0.96
N PRO A 127 6.59 -15.25 0.33
CA PRO A 127 5.62 -15.31 1.42
C PRO A 127 4.62 -14.15 1.34
N TRP A 128 3.33 -14.44 1.52
CA TRP A 128 2.35 -13.41 1.88
C TRP A 128 2.26 -13.30 3.40
N TRP A 129 2.08 -12.08 3.89
CA TRP A 129 2.24 -11.76 5.30
C TRP A 129 0.91 -11.34 5.91
N VAL A 130 0.58 -11.87 7.08
CA VAL A 130 -0.62 -11.48 7.81
C VAL A 130 -0.29 -11.17 9.26
N VAL A 131 -1.11 -10.31 9.87
CA VAL A 131 -1.22 -10.21 11.33
C VAL A 131 -2.37 -11.11 11.76
N ASP A 132 -2.13 -12.01 12.70
CA ASP A 132 -3.16 -12.88 13.28
C ASP A 132 -3.85 -12.23 14.51
N GLY A 133 -4.90 -12.88 15.01
CA GLY A 133 -5.70 -12.40 16.14
C GLY A 133 -4.95 -12.37 17.48
N ASN A 134 -3.74 -12.93 17.54
CA ASN A 134 -2.83 -12.78 18.67
C ASN A 134 -1.81 -11.65 18.44
N LYS A 135 -2.01 -10.82 17.42
CA LYS A 135 -1.10 -9.73 17.01
C LYS A 135 0.30 -10.22 16.62
N ASN A 136 0.42 -11.45 16.10
CA ASN A 136 1.70 -11.94 15.56
C ASN A 136 1.71 -11.85 14.03
N ILE A 137 2.87 -11.47 13.47
CA ILE A 137 3.09 -11.57 12.02
C ILE A 137 3.44 -13.01 11.65
N GLY A 138 2.71 -13.54 10.67
CA GLY A 138 2.91 -14.89 10.12
C GLY A 138 2.97 -14.89 8.59
N VAL A 139 3.58 -15.95 8.06
CA VAL A 139 3.52 -16.28 6.65
C VAL A 139 2.27 -17.11 6.39
N VAL A 140 1.53 -16.74 5.35
CA VAL A 140 0.44 -17.53 4.80
C VAL A 140 0.82 -17.90 3.37
N ASP A 141 1.22 -19.16 3.20
CA ASP A 141 1.66 -19.74 1.94
C ASP A 141 0.45 -20.17 1.09
N PHE A 142 0.61 -20.09 -0.23
CA PHE A 142 -0.34 -20.56 -1.23
C PHE A 142 0.36 -21.58 -2.14
N THR A 143 -0.41 -22.34 -2.90
CA THR A 143 0.20 -23.26 -3.88
C THR A 143 0.65 -22.48 -5.11
N TYR A 144 1.96 -22.40 -5.38
CA TYR A 144 2.48 -21.69 -6.53
C TYR A 144 1.98 -22.29 -7.86
N ASN A 145 1.43 -21.45 -8.73
CA ASN A 145 0.85 -21.82 -10.04
C ASN A 145 1.87 -22.21 -11.13
N ARG A 146 3.09 -22.61 -10.75
CA ARG A 146 4.08 -23.23 -11.65
C ARG A 146 4.52 -24.55 -11.03
N PRO A 147 4.84 -25.59 -11.83
CA PRO A 147 5.32 -26.88 -11.33
C PRO A 147 6.79 -26.78 -10.87
N ARG A 148 7.06 -25.85 -9.94
CA ARG A 148 8.36 -25.45 -9.41
C ARG A 148 8.39 -25.72 -7.90
N PRO A 149 8.69 -26.95 -7.49
CA PRO A 149 8.56 -27.36 -6.09
C PRO A 149 9.54 -26.64 -5.14
N ASN A 150 10.71 -26.20 -5.62
CA ASN A 150 11.67 -25.51 -4.76
C ASN A 150 11.26 -24.07 -4.51
N ASP A 151 10.71 -23.40 -5.54
CA ASP A 151 10.09 -22.08 -5.41
C ASP A 151 8.85 -22.13 -4.53
N ASN A 152 7.96 -23.10 -4.77
CA ASN A 152 6.77 -23.31 -3.94
C ASN A 152 7.13 -23.53 -2.46
N ALA A 153 8.28 -24.13 -2.14
CA ALA A 153 8.73 -24.32 -0.76
C ALA A 153 9.45 -23.11 -0.14
N ALA A 154 9.63 -22.01 -0.88
CA ALA A 154 10.39 -20.85 -0.41
C ALA A 154 9.73 -20.09 0.75
N PRO A 155 8.39 -19.88 0.80
CA PRO A 155 7.74 -19.20 1.93
C PRO A 155 8.02 -19.87 3.28
N TYR A 156 8.03 -21.20 3.31
CA TYR A 156 8.41 -21.96 4.52
C TYR A 156 9.86 -21.70 4.95
N LYS A 157 10.81 -21.65 4.00
CA LYS A 157 12.23 -21.34 4.31
C LYS A 157 12.38 -19.95 4.91
N VAL A 158 11.62 -18.98 4.40
CA VAL A 158 11.63 -17.59 4.91
C VAL A 158 11.00 -17.52 6.30
N SER A 159 9.87 -18.21 6.53
CA SER A 159 9.25 -18.31 7.85
C SER A 159 10.16 -18.96 8.88
N ASP A 160 10.80 -20.08 8.55
CA ASP A 160 11.73 -20.79 9.45
C ASP A 160 12.94 -19.92 9.80
N TYR A 161 13.49 -19.23 8.81
CA TYR A 161 14.62 -18.32 9.00
C TYR A 161 14.28 -17.14 9.93
N LEU A 162 13.11 -16.53 9.73
CA LEU A 162 12.64 -15.38 10.51
C LEU A 162 11.93 -15.79 11.82
N ASN A 163 11.76 -17.09 12.06
CA ASN A 163 11.04 -17.65 13.19
C ASN A 163 9.62 -17.06 13.34
N THR A 164 8.87 -17.01 12.24
CA THR A 164 7.47 -16.56 12.20
C THR A 164 6.52 -17.75 12.08
N SER A 165 5.26 -17.55 12.51
CA SER A 165 4.20 -18.53 12.28
C SER A 165 4.04 -18.84 10.79
N TYR A 166 3.74 -20.10 10.46
CA TYR A 166 3.52 -20.56 9.10
C TYR A 166 2.14 -21.20 8.99
N TYR A 167 1.38 -20.72 8.03
CA TYR A 167 0.10 -21.27 7.61
C TYR A 167 0.16 -21.53 6.11
N ALA A 168 -0.64 -22.45 5.60
CA ALA A 168 -0.70 -22.75 4.18
C ALA A 168 -2.14 -23.05 3.74
N THR A 169 -2.49 -22.59 2.54
CA THR A 169 -3.76 -22.88 1.88
C THR A 169 -3.55 -23.51 0.50
N ASP A 170 -4.43 -24.42 0.13
CA ASP A 170 -4.46 -25.09 -1.18
C ASP A 170 -4.94 -24.20 -2.34
N VAL A 171 -5.15 -22.89 -2.12
CA VAL A 171 -5.40 -21.94 -3.22
C VAL A 171 -4.20 -21.92 -4.14
N VAL A 172 -4.41 -22.21 -5.42
CA VAL A 172 -3.41 -22.04 -6.47
C VAL A 172 -3.33 -20.57 -6.82
N HIS A 173 -2.16 -19.95 -6.65
CA HIS A 173 -1.97 -18.53 -6.93
C HIS A 173 -0.52 -18.22 -7.34
N CYS A 174 -0.30 -16.96 -7.72
CA CYS A 174 1.00 -16.29 -7.80
C CYS A 174 0.93 -14.88 -7.19
N GLY A 175 1.99 -14.44 -6.52
CA GLY A 175 2.04 -13.11 -5.91
C GLY A 175 2.07 -11.93 -6.88
N GLY A 176 2.48 -12.11 -8.15
CA GLY A 176 2.37 -11.06 -9.17
C GLY A 176 0.93 -10.78 -9.58
N ASN A 177 0.03 -11.76 -9.40
CA ASN A 177 -1.40 -11.57 -9.64
C ASN A 177 -2.18 -11.16 -8.38
N TYR A 178 -1.52 -10.65 -7.34
CA TYR A 178 -2.19 -10.30 -6.08
C TYR A 178 -1.70 -8.98 -5.50
N MET A 179 -2.63 -8.16 -5.03
CA MET A 179 -2.35 -6.97 -4.23
C MET A 179 -3.45 -6.74 -3.19
N THR A 180 -3.07 -6.18 -2.04
CA THR A 180 -3.97 -5.89 -0.91
C THR A 180 -3.83 -4.43 -0.48
N ASP A 181 -4.91 -3.84 0.02
CA ASP A 181 -4.91 -2.50 0.59
C ASP A 181 -4.49 -2.47 2.07
N GLY A 182 -4.44 -3.64 2.71
CA GLY A 182 -4.11 -3.79 4.13
C GLY A 182 -5.30 -3.69 5.08
N TYR A 183 -6.49 -3.39 4.57
CA TYR A 183 -7.75 -3.18 5.30
C TYR A 183 -8.82 -4.24 4.98
N GLY A 184 -8.46 -5.28 4.23
CA GLY A 184 -9.36 -6.40 3.87
C GLY A 184 -9.96 -6.29 2.47
N ILE A 185 -9.50 -5.32 1.67
CA ILE A 185 -9.75 -5.26 0.23
C ILE A 185 -8.53 -5.77 -0.52
N SER A 186 -8.73 -6.65 -1.50
CA SER A 186 -7.64 -7.14 -2.36
C SER A 186 -8.11 -7.29 -3.78
N ALA A 187 -7.16 -7.40 -4.71
CA ALA A 187 -7.44 -7.52 -6.13
C ALA A 187 -6.50 -8.49 -6.84
N SER A 188 -7.03 -9.16 -7.87
CA SER A 188 -6.31 -10.01 -8.81
C SER A 188 -7.00 -10.02 -10.17
N SER A 189 -6.35 -10.60 -11.18
CA SER A 189 -7.08 -11.03 -12.38
C SER A 189 -7.98 -12.24 -12.07
N THR A 190 -8.86 -12.59 -13.01
CA THR A 190 -9.70 -13.80 -12.98
C THR A 190 -8.92 -15.10 -13.02
N LEU A 191 -7.61 -15.08 -13.33
CA LEU A 191 -6.72 -16.25 -13.35
C LEU A 191 -6.81 -17.08 -12.06
N VAL A 192 -6.99 -16.43 -10.90
CA VAL A 192 -7.18 -17.14 -9.63
C VAL A 192 -8.36 -18.11 -9.66
N TYR A 193 -9.45 -17.80 -10.35
CA TYR A 193 -10.58 -18.73 -10.48
C TYR A 193 -10.34 -19.78 -11.54
N GLU A 194 -9.62 -19.45 -12.61
CA GLU A 194 -9.36 -20.36 -13.72
C GLU A 194 -8.37 -21.49 -13.38
N GLU A 195 -7.40 -21.20 -12.52
CA GLU A 195 -6.35 -22.15 -12.13
C GLU A 195 -6.69 -22.97 -10.88
N ASN A 196 -7.84 -22.71 -10.25
CA ASN A 196 -8.28 -23.43 -9.07
C ASN A 196 -9.36 -24.48 -9.39
N ASN A 197 -9.19 -25.69 -8.82
CA ASN A 197 -10.20 -26.76 -8.94
C ASN A 197 -11.39 -26.57 -7.97
N MET A 198 -11.29 -25.62 -7.03
CA MET A 198 -12.34 -25.29 -6.07
C MET A 198 -13.28 -24.22 -6.65
N SER A 199 -14.51 -24.13 -6.13
CA SER A 199 -15.45 -23.09 -6.57
C SER A 199 -14.95 -21.68 -6.21
N ASN A 200 -15.32 -20.66 -6.98
CA ASN A 200 -14.97 -19.26 -6.68
C ASN A 200 -15.37 -18.84 -5.25
N ASN A 201 -16.51 -19.33 -4.74
CA ASN A 201 -16.92 -19.08 -3.35
C ASN A 201 -15.96 -19.69 -2.34
N GLN A 202 -15.37 -20.85 -2.63
CA GLN A 202 -14.37 -21.48 -1.77
C GLN A 202 -13.04 -20.74 -1.84
N VAL A 203 -12.63 -20.27 -3.04
CA VAL A 203 -11.48 -19.37 -3.17
C VAL A 203 -11.69 -18.15 -2.29
N ASN A 204 -12.84 -17.47 -2.41
CA ASN A 204 -13.14 -16.28 -1.64
C ASN A 204 -13.20 -16.55 -0.13
N GLN A 205 -13.75 -17.69 0.28
CA GLN A 205 -13.76 -18.10 1.68
C GLN A 205 -12.34 -18.34 2.20
N ASN A 206 -11.47 -18.98 1.42
CA ASN A 206 -10.06 -19.13 1.79
C ASN A 206 -9.36 -17.77 1.85
N MET A 207 -9.64 -16.86 0.92
CA MET A 207 -9.08 -15.50 0.95
C MET A 207 -9.50 -14.74 2.22
N LEU A 208 -10.73 -14.93 2.68
CA LEU A 208 -11.20 -14.38 3.94
C LEU A 208 -10.52 -15.04 5.15
N ASP A 209 -10.55 -16.38 5.24
CA ASP A 209 -10.09 -17.12 6.43
C ASP A 209 -8.58 -17.02 6.64
N TYR A 210 -7.81 -17.02 5.55
CA TYR A 210 -6.35 -17.04 5.60
C TYR A 210 -5.71 -15.66 5.49
N TYR A 211 -6.35 -14.70 4.83
CA TYR A 211 -5.78 -13.37 4.57
C TYR A 211 -6.63 -12.22 5.09
N GLY A 212 -7.83 -12.48 5.64
CA GLY A 212 -8.72 -11.41 6.12
C GLY A 212 -9.38 -10.61 5.01
N VAL A 213 -9.40 -11.12 3.78
CA VAL A 213 -9.94 -10.41 2.61
C VAL A 213 -11.46 -10.60 2.56
N HIS A 214 -12.20 -9.58 3.00
CA HIS A 214 -13.67 -9.58 2.94
C HIS A 214 -14.20 -9.01 1.61
N THR A 215 -13.40 -8.22 0.90
CA THR A 215 -13.73 -7.70 -0.44
C THR A 215 -12.63 -8.09 -1.42
N TYR A 216 -12.94 -8.99 -2.36
CA TYR A 216 -11.98 -9.45 -3.34
C TYR A 216 -12.39 -9.06 -4.77
N HIS A 217 -11.68 -8.08 -5.33
CA HIS A 217 -11.86 -7.63 -6.71
C HIS A 217 -11.12 -8.54 -7.68
N THR A 218 -11.86 -9.43 -8.34
CA THR A 218 -11.33 -10.30 -9.39
C THR A 218 -11.83 -9.81 -10.75
N VAL A 219 -10.94 -9.24 -11.56
CA VAL A 219 -11.27 -8.59 -12.84
C VAL A 219 -10.62 -9.33 -14.02
N GLU A 220 -11.22 -9.27 -15.20
CA GLU A 220 -10.58 -9.85 -16.39
C GLU A 220 -9.28 -9.13 -16.71
N ASP A 221 -8.23 -9.88 -17.10
CA ASP A 221 -6.94 -9.28 -17.43
C ASP A 221 -7.04 -8.44 -18.73
N PRO A 222 -6.69 -7.14 -18.71
CA PRO A 222 -6.82 -6.26 -19.86
C PRO A 222 -5.62 -6.30 -20.81
N ASN A 223 -4.58 -7.11 -20.55
CA ASN A 223 -3.34 -7.10 -21.30
C ASN A 223 -3.31 -8.07 -22.47
N ASN A 224 -4.14 -9.12 -22.45
CA ASN A 224 -4.14 -10.19 -23.46
C ASN A 224 -2.72 -10.74 -23.67
N THR A 225 -2.09 -11.12 -22.56
CA THR A 225 -0.75 -11.74 -22.54
C THR A 225 -0.86 -13.16 -22.00
N TYR A 226 0.25 -13.88 -21.87
CA TYR A 226 0.21 -15.25 -21.36
C TYR A 226 0.17 -15.33 -19.83
N ILE A 227 0.45 -14.21 -19.15
CA ILE A 227 0.78 -14.19 -17.73
C ILE A 227 -0.41 -13.84 -16.83
N ASP A 228 -1.30 -12.96 -17.32
CA ASP A 228 -2.51 -12.48 -16.65
C ASP A 228 -2.32 -12.04 -15.20
N HIS A 229 -1.21 -11.32 -14.93
CA HIS A 229 -0.88 -10.78 -13.63
C HIS A 229 -1.34 -9.32 -13.48
N ILE A 230 -2.02 -9.02 -12.37
CA ILE A 230 -2.46 -7.66 -12.02
C ILE A 230 -1.31 -6.64 -11.98
N ASP A 231 -0.12 -7.02 -11.52
CA ASP A 231 1.03 -6.12 -11.42
C ASP A 231 1.57 -5.63 -12.78
N CYS A 232 1.11 -6.21 -13.89
CA CYS A 232 1.44 -5.79 -15.25
C CYS A 232 0.53 -4.68 -15.79
N TRP A 233 -0.52 -4.29 -15.05
CA TRP A 233 -1.45 -3.24 -15.47
C TRP A 233 -2.06 -2.40 -14.34
N GLY A 234 -2.01 -2.85 -13.09
CA GLY A 234 -2.60 -2.19 -11.94
C GLY A 234 -1.75 -2.31 -10.67
N LYS A 235 -1.84 -1.31 -9.78
CA LYS A 235 -1.14 -1.34 -8.48
C LYS A 235 -1.84 -0.47 -7.44
N PHE A 236 -2.18 -1.01 -6.28
CA PHE A 236 -2.53 -0.17 -5.12
C PHE A 236 -1.31 0.60 -4.65
N LEU A 237 -1.45 1.92 -4.55
CA LEU A 237 -0.41 2.84 -4.07
C LEU A 237 -0.64 3.24 -2.62
N SER A 238 -1.89 3.20 -2.17
CA SER A 238 -2.34 3.39 -0.79
C SER A 238 -3.74 2.78 -0.63
N PRO A 239 -4.36 2.83 0.56
CA PRO A 239 -5.75 2.37 0.72
C PRO A 239 -6.80 3.12 -0.11
N GLN A 240 -6.46 4.30 -0.66
CA GLN A 240 -7.35 5.12 -1.49
C GLN A 240 -6.89 5.25 -2.95
N LYS A 241 -5.60 4.98 -3.22
CA LYS A 241 -4.96 5.31 -4.49
C LYS A 241 -4.66 4.06 -5.30
N LEU A 242 -5.07 4.07 -6.56
CA LEU A 242 -4.86 2.97 -7.50
C LEU A 242 -4.17 3.49 -8.76
N LEU A 243 -3.08 2.85 -9.18
CA LEU A 243 -2.44 3.10 -10.46
C LEU A 243 -2.98 2.10 -11.50
N ILE A 244 -3.37 2.58 -12.68
CA ILE A 244 -3.75 1.73 -13.83
C ILE A 244 -3.01 2.20 -15.08
N ARG A 245 -2.49 1.27 -15.88
CA ARG A 245 -1.85 1.60 -17.16
C ARG A 245 -2.83 2.30 -18.11
N SER A 246 -2.32 3.08 -19.05
CA SER A 246 -3.09 3.69 -20.12
C SER A 246 -2.35 3.57 -21.44
N VAL A 247 -3.08 3.54 -22.54
CA VAL A 247 -2.54 3.36 -23.89
C VAL A 247 -3.25 4.31 -24.85
N SER A 248 -2.73 4.46 -26.07
CA SER A 248 -3.40 5.29 -27.07
C SER A 248 -4.74 4.67 -27.47
N GLY A 249 -5.70 5.50 -27.89
CA GLY A 249 -7.02 5.03 -28.36
C GLY A 249 -7.00 4.11 -29.59
N THR A 250 -5.83 3.92 -30.22
CA THR A 250 -5.62 2.97 -31.32
C THR A 250 -4.95 1.67 -30.88
N HIS A 251 -4.52 1.56 -29.62
CA HIS A 251 -3.90 0.36 -29.07
C HIS A 251 -4.96 -0.74 -28.96
N PRO A 252 -4.63 -2.02 -29.30
CA PRO A 252 -5.62 -3.08 -29.31
C PRO A 252 -6.30 -3.35 -27.96
N GLN A 253 -5.59 -3.11 -26.85
CA GLN A 253 -6.09 -3.29 -25.47
C GLN A 253 -6.77 -2.04 -24.87
N TYR A 254 -7.00 -0.97 -25.66
CA TYR A 254 -7.53 0.28 -25.11
C TYR A 254 -8.88 0.08 -24.40
N ASN A 255 -9.81 -0.63 -25.04
CA ASN A 255 -11.16 -0.77 -24.50
C ASN A 255 -11.15 -1.58 -23.20
N GLU A 256 -10.41 -2.68 -23.16
CA GLU A 256 -10.30 -3.57 -22.00
C GLU A 256 -9.66 -2.86 -20.80
N ILE A 257 -8.67 -2.01 -21.04
CA ILE A 257 -8.07 -1.18 -19.98
C ILE A 257 -9.08 -0.15 -19.45
N GLU A 258 -9.83 0.54 -20.31
CA GLU A 258 -10.84 1.51 -19.86
C GLU A 258 -12.06 0.85 -19.19
N GLU A 259 -12.36 -0.41 -19.51
CA GLU A 259 -13.36 -1.21 -18.78
C GLU A 259 -12.91 -1.48 -17.34
N VAL A 260 -11.64 -1.82 -17.11
CA VAL A 260 -11.08 -1.97 -15.75
C VAL A 260 -11.12 -0.65 -14.97
N VAL A 261 -10.83 0.48 -15.63
CA VAL A 261 -10.94 1.80 -15.02
C VAL A 261 -12.38 2.08 -14.61
N SER A 262 -13.33 1.89 -15.53
CA SER A 262 -14.77 2.07 -15.29
C SER A 262 -15.27 1.18 -14.14
N TYR A 263 -14.73 -0.04 -14.03
CA TYR A 263 -15.03 -0.94 -12.93
C TYR A 263 -14.58 -0.33 -11.59
N PHE A 264 -13.32 0.06 -11.45
CA PHE A 264 -12.82 0.61 -10.18
C PHE A 264 -13.47 1.96 -9.84
N GLU A 265 -13.76 2.82 -10.81
CA GLU A 265 -14.55 4.06 -10.63
C GLU A 265 -15.96 3.80 -10.06
N SER A 266 -16.53 2.62 -10.32
CA SER A 266 -17.85 2.21 -9.81
C SER A 266 -17.81 1.54 -8.43
N THR A 267 -16.61 1.31 -7.89
CA THR A 267 -16.40 0.69 -6.58
C THR A 267 -15.91 1.72 -5.56
N LEU A 268 -16.02 1.36 -4.29
CA LEU A 268 -15.54 2.18 -3.18
C LEU A 268 -14.33 1.51 -2.53
N ASN A 269 -13.43 2.32 -2.02
CA ASN A 269 -12.32 1.91 -1.16
C ASN A 269 -12.84 1.54 0.25
N TYR A 270 -11.93 1.18 1.16
CA TYR A 270 -12.28 0.77 2.52
C TYR A 270 -13.03 1.86 3.32
N TYR A 271 -12.74 3.13 3.04
CA TYR A 271 -13.37 4.27 3.69
C TYR A 271 -14.75 4.62 3.12
N GLY A 272 -15.23 3.87 2.13
CA GLY A 272 -16.51 4.12 1.49
C GLY A 272 -16.47 5.26 0.46
N GLU A 273 -15.28 5.59 -0.03
CA GLU A 273 -15.05 6.67 -0.99
C GLU A 273 -14.62 6.11 -2.36
N PRO A 274 -14.82 6.84 -3.46
CA PRO A 274 -14.25 6.45 -4.75
C PRO A 274 -12.73 6.32 -4.70
N TRP A 275 -12.17 5.44 -5.52
CA TRP A 275 -10.72 5.33 -5.69
C TRP A 275 -10.15 6.58 -6.38
N GLU A 276 -9.02 7.07 -5.89
CA GLU A 276 -8.21 8.04 -6.63
C GLU A 276 -7.34 7.29 -7.65
N ILE A 277 -7.78 7.30 -8.91
CA ILE A 277 -7.14 6.53 -9.98
C ILE A 277 -6.10 7.39 -10.70
N PHE A 278 -4.85 6.96 -10.61
CA PHE A 278 -3.73 7.48 -11.39
C PHE A 278 -3.53 6.66 -12.66
N ARG A 279 -3.22 7.34 -13.76
CA ARG A 279 -3.03 6.70 -15.08
C ARG A 279 -1.58 6.85 -15.55
N VAL A 280 -0.92 5.75 -15.89
CA VAL A 280 0.45 5.75 -16.41
C VAL A 280 0.50 5.33 -17.88
N TYR A 281 1.02 6.19 -18.75
CA TYR A 281 0.97 5.99 -20.20
C TYR A 281 2.05 5.01 -20.69
N THR A 282 1.62 3.88 -21.26
CA THR A 282 2.48 2.77 -21.70
C THR A 282 2.24 2.44 -23.18
N PRO A 283 2.49 3.36 -24.13
CA PRO A 283 2.12 3.19 -25.54
C PRO A 283 2.78 2.00 -26.24
N ASN A 284 3.91 1.54 -25.70
CA ASN A 284 4.65 0.38 -26.18
C ASN A 284 4.72 -0.72 -25.11
N ASN A 285 3.75 -0.78 -24.20
CA ASN A 285 3.67 -1.75 -23.11
C ASN A 285 4.86 -1.70 -22.14
N GLN A 286 5.41 -0.52 -21.86
CA GLN A 286 6.42 -0.37 -20.80
C GLN A 286 5.84 -0.82 -19.44
N PRO A 287 6.62 -1.53 -18.60
CA PRO A 287 6.10 -2.14 -17.38
C PRO A 287 6.04 -1.18 -16.19
N TYR A 288 5.67 0.09 -16.38
CA TYR A 288 5.75 1.11 -15.32
C TYR A 288 4.91 0.80 -14.08
N THR A 289 3.85 0.01 -14.19
CA THR A 289 3.03 -0.44 -13.04
C THR A 289 3.76 -1.50 -12.20
N ASN A 290 4.74 -2.19 -12.77
CA ASN A 290 5.49 -3.27 -12.14
C ASN A 290 6.62 -2.72 -11.24
N SER A 291 6.27 -1.73 -10.41
CA SER A 291 7.14 -1.06 -9.44
C SER A 291 7.09 -1.72 -8.07
N LEU A 292 8.11 -1.45 -7.24
CA LEU A 292 8.14 -1.84 -5.83
C LEU A 292 8.02 -0.59 -4.95
N ILE A 293 7.07 -0.57 -4.02
CA ILE A 293 7.06 0.39 -2.92
C ILE A 293 7.84 -0.23 -1.76
N LEU A 294 8.81 0.50 -1.21
CA LEU A 294 9.66 0.04 -0.12
C LEU A 294 9.90 1.21 0.82
N ASN A 295 9.12 1.26 1.92
CA ASN A 295 9.07 2.39 2.84
C ASN A 295 8.86 3.70 2.07
N ASN A 296 9.75 4.69 2.21
CA ASN A 296 9.65 5.99 1.56
C ASN A 296 10.20 6.03 0.11
N LYS A 297 10.66 4.89 -0.44
CA LYS A 297 11.21 4.80 -1.82
C LYS A 297 10.26 4.01 -2.73
N VAL A 298 10.16 4.42 -3.99
CA VAL A 298 9.44 3.69 -5.04
C VAL A 298 10.40 3.40 -6.18
N PHE A 299 10.60 2.11 -6.47
CA PHE A 299 11.47 1.65 -7.52
C PHE A 299 10.64 1.34 -8.77
N VAL A 300 10.81 2.15 -9.82
CA VAL A 300 10.02 2.06 -11.06
C VAL A 300 10.89 1.48 -12.18
N PRO A 301 10.47 0.40 -12.87
CA PRO A 301 11.20 -0.10 -14.03
C PRO A 301 11.03 0.86 -15.22
N ILE A 302 12.14 1.35 -15.74
CA ILE A 302 12.18 2.25 -16.91
C ILE A 302 12.87 1.59 -18.11
N MET A 303 12.55 2.04 -19.32
CA MET A 303 12.93 1.37 -20.58
C MET A 303 13.95 2.16 -21.41
N ASN A 304 14.51 3.25 -20.89
CA ASN A 304 15.24 4.28 -21.65
C ASN A 304 14.40 4.84 -22.82
N SER A 305 13.12 5.09 -22.55
CA SER A 305 12.16 5.57 -23.53
C SER A 305 11.80 7.03 -23.28
N SER A 306 11.17 7.69 -24.27
CA SER A 306 10.72 9.08 -24.13
C SER A 306 9.53 9.26 -23.18
N TRP A 307 9.03 8.19 -22.57
CA TRP A 307 7.87 8.18 -21.68
C TRP A 307 8.25 7.90 -20.23
N ASP A 308 9.54 7.67 -19.97
CA ASP A 308 10.02 7.29 -18.63
C ASP A 308 9.83 8.45 -17.64
N ASP A 309 10.21 9.68 -18.01
CA ASP A 309 10.06 10.86 -17.14
C ASP A 309 8.58 11.13 -16.80
N ASP A 310 7.68 11.13 -17.80
CA ASP A 310 6.23 11.29 -17.59
C ASP A 310 5.67 10.19 -16.66
N ALA A 311 6.18 8.96 -16.73
CA ALA A 311 5.76 7.88 -15.86
C ALA A 311 6.22 8.07 -14.42
N LEU A 312 7.43 8.58 -14.21
CA LEU A 312 7.94 8.92 -12.86
C LEU A 312 7.14 10.08 -12.26
N ASP A 313 6.80 11.11 -13.04
CA ASP A 313 5.98 12.24 -12.61
C ASP A 313 4.59 11.81 -12.10
N VAL A 314 4.00 10.75 -12.68
CA VAL A 314 2.72 10.18 -12.19
C VAL A 314 2.89 9.60 -10.79
N TYR A 315 3.99 8.90 -10.52
CA TYR A 315 4.28 8.39 -9.18
C TYR A 315 4.57 9.53 -8.19
N GLU A 316 5.30 10.57 -8.59
CA GLU A 316 5.58 11.74 -7.74
C GLU A 316 4.30 12.46 -7.32
N GLN A 317 3.34 12.59 -8.25
CA GLN A 317 2.02 13.15 -7.97
C GLN A 317 1.19 12.23 -7.06
N ALA A 318 1.19 10.92 -7.33
CA ALA A 318 0.41 9.95 -6.58
C ALA A 318 0.93 9.73 -5.15
N LEU A 319 2.25 9.81 -4.97
CA LEU A 319 2.94 9.53 -3.71
C LEU A 319 3.83 10.73 -3.30
N PRO A 320 3.24 11.88 -2.93
CA PRO A 320 4.01 13.05 -2.53
C PRO A 320 5.01 12.72 -1.43
N GLY A 321 6.23 13.24 -1.55
CA GLY A 321 7.30 13.06 -0.57
C GLY A 321 8.00 11.70 -0.59
N TYR A 322 7.52 10.72 -1.38
CA TYR A 322 8.30 9.52 -1.69
C TYR A 322 9.46 9.87 -2.62
N GLU A 323 10.56 9.13 -2.50
CA GLU A 323 11.66 9.18 -3.45
C GLU A 323 11.39 8.20 -4.58
N ILE A 324 11.15 8.73 -5.79
CA ILE A 324 10.80 7.94 -6.97
C ILE A 324 12.08 7.67 -7.79
N LEU A 325 12.44 6.39 -7.94
CA LEU A 325 13.72 5.96 -8.52
C LEU A 325 13.50 5.07 -9.75
N GLY A 326 13.93 5.56 -10.92
CA GLY A 326 13.88 4.81 -12.17
C GLY A 326 15.08 3.87 -12.35
N TYR A 327 14.81 2.58 -12.61
CA TYR A 327 15.85 1.58 -12.92
C TYR A 327 15.66 0.91 -14.26
N THR A 328 16.74 0.83 -15.04
CA THR A 328 16.80 0.01 -16.25
C THR A 328 17.19 -1.43 -15.91
N GLY A 329 16.82 -2.37 -16.78
CA GLY A 329 17.11 -3.79 -16.59
C GLY A 329 16.65 -4.61 -17.80
N SER A 330 16.68 -5.94 -17.66
CA SER A 330 16.14 -6.86 -18.67
C SER A 330 14.62 -7.00 -18.51
N TRP A 331 13.93 -5.87 -18.48
CA TRP A 331 12.49 -5.79 -18.24
C TRP A 331 11.72 -6.16 -19.50
N GLU A 332 10.58 -6.78 -19.30
CA GLU A 332 9.57 -7.08 -20.30
C GLU A 332 8.22 -6.53 -19.80
N SER A 333 7.25 -6.36 -20.69
CA SER A 333 5.90 -5.91 -20.31
C SER A 333 5.17 -6.85 -19.34
N THR A 334 5.68 -8.08 -19.20
CA THR A 334 5.11 -9.16 -18.37
C THR A 334 6.04 -9.60 -17.23
N ASP A 335 7.24 -9.00 -17.13
CA ASP A 335 8.26 -9.34 -16.12
C ASP A 335 9.22 -8.17 -15.93
N ALA A 336 9.07 -7.43 -14.83
CA ALA A 336 10.00 -6.38 -14.47
C ALA A 336 10.39 -6.41 -12.99
N LEU A 337 10.48 -5.24 -12.35
CA LEU A 337 11.10 -5.08 -11.04
C LEU A 337 10.27 -5.73 -9.93
N HIS A 338 8.97 -5.46 -9.90
CA HIS A 338 8.06 -6.00 -8.90
C HIS A 338 8.05 -7.53 -8.91
N CYS A 339 8.04 -8.15 -10.10
CA CYS A 339 8.04 -9.62 -10.25
C CYS A 339 9.27 -10.31 -9.63
N ARG A 340 10.36 -9.57 -9.39
CA ARG A 340 11.66 -10.11 -8.95
C ARG A 340 12.02 -9.72 -7.51
N THR A 341 11.07 -9.15 -6.77
CA THR A 341 11.24 -8.64 -5.40
C THR A 341 9.99 -8.92 -4.56
N LYS A 342 10.16 -9.11 -3.26
CA LYS A 342 9.04 -9.25 -2.30
C LYS A 342 9.39 -8.57 -0.97
N GLY A 343 8.58 -7.61 -0.54
CA GLY A 343 8.75 -6.95 0.76
C GLY A 343 8.65 -7.95 1.92
N ILE A 344 9.47 -7.71 2.95
CA ILE A 344 9.40 -8.39 4.25
C ILE A 344 9.00 -7.34 5.28
N PRO A 345 7.80 -7.45 5.87
CA PRO A 345 7.29 -6.48 6.83
C PRO A 345 8.17 -6.45 8.07
N ASP A 346 8.20 -5.31 8.74
CA ASP A 346 8.73 -5.26 10.09
C ASP A 346 7.85 -6.12 11.03
N LEU A 347 8.45 -7.18 11.58
CA LEU A 347 7.74 -8.17 12.42
C LEU A 347 7.23 -7.59 13.74
N GLY A 348 7.71 -6.41 14.14
CA GLY A 348 7.23 -5.68 15.31
C GLY A 348 6.68 -4.30 14.96
N MET A 349 6.23 -4.08 13.71
CA MET A 349 5.76 -2.78 13.23
C MET A 349 4.77 -2.11 14.18
N ILE A 350 4.80 -0.78 14.21
CA ILE A 350 3.70 0.01 14.74
C ILE A 350 2.71 0.21 13.59
N GLN A 351 1.50 -0.29 13.76
CA GLN A 351 0.43 -0.16 12.79
C GLN A 351 -0.32 1.14 13.07
N ILE A 352 -0.44 2.01 12.07
CA ILE A 352 -1.23 3.24 12.15
C ILE A 352 -2.31 3.16 11.07
N PHE A 353 -3.57 3.20 11.47
CA PHE A 353 -4.73 3.22 10.58
C PHE A 353 -5.50 4.53 10.75
N HIS A 354 -5.74 5.23 9.67
CA HIS A 354 -6.36 6.55 9.68
C HIS A 354 -7.06 6.81 8.35
N ASN A 355 -8.34 7.19 8.41
CA ASN A 355 -9.03 7.78 7.27
C ASN A 355 -8.64 9.26 7.15
N PRO A 356 -7.93 9.69 6.10
CA PRO A 356 -7.58 11.08 5.89
C PRO A 356 -8.79 12.00 5.86
N LEU A 357 -8.59 13.23 6.31
CA LEU A 357 -9.62 14.26 6.23
C LEU A 357 -9.84 14.67 4.78
N ASN A 358 -11.09 14.75 4.37
CA ASN A 358 -11.50 15.31 3.09
C ASN A 358 -11.62 16.83 3.17
N ASP A 359 -11.76 17.48 2.01
CA ASP A 359 -12.12 18.88 1.92
C ASP A 359 -13.37 19.18 2.77
N ILE A 360 -13.28 20.26 3.54
CA ILE A 360 -14.30 20.68 4.48
C ILE A 360 -15.03 21.90 3.92
N TYR A 361 -16.32 21.74 3.69
CA TYR A 361 -17.21 22.78 3.15
C TYR A 361 -17.98 23.54 4.23
N GLU A 362 -17.94 23.03 5.46
CA GLU A 362 -18.67 23.54 6.61
C GLU A 362 -17.72 23.92 7.75
N PRO A 363 -17.87 25.08 8.40
CA PRO A 363 -17.01 25.50 9.49
C PRO A 363 -16.98 24.52 10.64
N GLN A 364 -15.78 24.27 11.16
CA GLN A 364 -15.56 23.38 12.31
C GLN A 364 -15.05 24.20 13.49
N ILE A 365 -15.98 24.65 14.35
CA ILE A 365 -15.66 25.51 15.52
C ILE A 365 -14.79 24.76 16.55
N GLU A 366 -14.94 23.44 16.64
CA GLU A 366 -14.15 22.58 17.54
C GLU A 366 -12.83 22.12 16.91
N GLY A 367 -12.58 22.47 15.64
CA GLY A 367 -11.44 22.04 14.86
C GLY A 367 -11.71 20.76 14.07
N TYR A 368 -10.67 20.22 13.46
CA TYR A 368 -10.75 19.05 12.58
C TYR A 368 -10.22 17.81 13.31
N ASN A 369 -11.11 16.86 13.59
CA ASN A 369 -10.79 15.66 14.37
C ASN A 369 -10.00 14.65 13.54
N VAL A 370 -8.76 14.42 13.94
CA VAL A 370 -7.88 13.38 13.41
C VAL A 370 -7.95 12.16 14.34
N LEU A 371 -8.60 11.10 13.85
CA LEU A 371 -8.74 9.82 14.56
C LEU A 371 -7.85 8.75 13.92
N ALA A 372 -7.10 8.02 14.73
CA ALA A 372 -6.31 6.88 14.27
C ALA A 372 -6.33 5.71 15.25
N THR A 373 -6.27 4.50 14.71
CA THR A 373 -5.95 3.29 15.48
C THR A 373 -4.44 3.05 15.41
N ILE A 374 -3.77 2.95 16.57
CA ILE A 374 -2.32 2.80 16.67
C ILE A 374 -2.01 1.59 17.53
N ASP A 375 -1.44 0.54 16.93
CA ASP A 375 -1.13 -0.73 17.61
C ASP A 375 0.35 -1.10 17.45
N ASP A 376 1.04 -1.39 18.55
CA ASP A 376 2.43 -1.85 18.53
C ASP A 376 2.52 -3.38 18.51
N LEU A 377 2.87 -3.97 17.37
CA LEU A 377 3.06 -5.42 17.27
C LEU A 377 4.28 -5.92 18.06
N SER A 378 5.18 -5.01 18.45
CA SER A 378 6.27 -5.32 19.38
C SER A 378 5.78 -5.68 20.79
N GLN A 379 4.56 -5.29 21.16
CA GLN A 379 3.96 -5.46 22.49
C GLN A 379 4.81 -4.86 23.62
N MET A 380 5.68 -3.90 23.30
CA MET A 380 6.52 -3.20 24.26
C MET A 380 5.82 -1.97 24.86
N GLY A 381 4.70 -1.56 24.27
CA GLY A 381 3.87 -0.42 24.62
C GLY A 381 4.24 0.84 23.83
N LEU A 382 3.23 1.64 23.52
CA LEU A 382 3.39 2.94 22.89
C LEU A 382 3.94 4.01 23.86
N VAL A 383 4.81 4.86 23.35
CA VAL A 383 5.32 6.05 24.03
C VAL A 383 4.30 7.18 23.85
N TYR A 384 3.48 7.41 24.87
CA TYR A 384 2.38 8.38 24.81
C TYR A 384 2.82 9.76 24.32
N ASP A 385 3.96 10.27 24.81
CA ASP A 385 4.48 11.59 24.44
C ASP A 385 4.86 11.71 22.96
N ASP A 386 4.93 10.62 22.20
CA ASP A 386 5.27 10.60 20.77
C ASP A 386 4.10 10.18 19.87
N LEU A 387 2.91 9.99 20.46
CA LEU A 387 1.64 9.91 19.74
C LEU A 387 1.18 11.33 19.40
N LYS A 388 1.52 11.79 18.20
CA LYS A 388 1.32 13.19 17.78
C LYS A 388 0.73 13.28 16.39
N VAL A 389 -0.06 14.33 16.19
CA VAL A 389 -0.38 14.87 14.86
C VAL A 389 0.47 16.09 14.63
N PHE A 390 1.18 16.12 13.52
CA PHE A 390 1.94 17.28 13.06
C PHE A 390 1.17 17.92 11.92
N TRP A 391 0.86 19.21 12.02
CA TRP A 391 0.07 19.91 11.00
C TRP A 391 0.63 21.30 10.68
N LYS A 392 0.30 21.83 9.52
CA LYS A 392 0.53 23.23 9.14
C LYS A 392 -0.54 23.70 8.17
N ASN A 393 -0.66 25.01 8.02
CA ASN A 393 -1.49 25.64 6.99
C ASN A 393 -0.62 26.39 5.97
N ASN A 394 -1.25 26.98 4.96
CA ASN A 394 -0.60 27.79 3.93
C ASN A 394 0.27 28.96 4.46
N SER A 395 0.02 29.42 5.70
CA SER A 395 0.75 30.54 6.31
C SER A 395 2.02 30.12 7.07
N SER A 396 2.17 28.82 7.37
CA SER A 396 3.29 28.27 8.14
C SER A 396 4.23 27.43 7.29
N SER A 397 5.54 27.63 7.45
CA SER A 397 6.57 26.76 6.84
C SER A 397 6.87 25.51 7.68
N GLU A 398 6.54 25.52 8.97
CA GLU A 398 6.85 24.45 9.92
C GLU A 398 5.59 23.72 10.39
N PHE A 399 5.71 22.41 10.59
CA PHE A 399 4.66 21.60 11.18
C PHE A 399 4.66 21.76 12.70
N MET A 400 3.48 22.08 13.25
CA MET A 400 3.25 22.20 14.68
C MET A 400 2.73 20.86 15.24
N PRO A 401 3.29 20.36 16.35
CA PRO A 401 2.80 19.14 16.98
C PRO A 401 1.53 19.40 17.81
N ILE A 402 0.61 18.45 17.76
CA ILE A 402 -0.54 18.30 18.64
C ILE A 402 -0.45 16.92 19.27
N GLN A 403 -0.56 16.87 20.60
CA GLN A 403 -0.59 15.62 21.34
C GLN A 403 -1.90 14.88 21.08
N MET A 404 -1.82 13.59 20.78
CA MET A 404 -3.01 12.73 20.73
C MET A 404 -3.41 12.26 22.12
N SER A 405 -4.70 12.06 22.31
CA SER A 405 -5.30 11.46 23.51
C SER A 405 -6.08 10.21 23.14
N ILE A 406 -6.30 9.31 24.09
CA ILE A 406 -7.16 8.13 23.90
C ILE A 406 -8.57 8.60 23.53
N CYS A 407 -9.22 7.90 22.60
CA CYS A 407 -10.60 8.19 22.21
C CYS A 407 -11.58 8.03 23.40
N ASP A 408 -12.63 8.86 23.44
CA ASP A 408 -13.68 8.77 24.47
C ASP A 408 -14.57 7.54 24.32
N ILE A 409 -14.52 6.90 23.14
CA ILE A 409 -15.26 5.68 22.79
C ILE A 409 -14.35 4.48 23.09
N ASP A 410 -14.94 3.40 23.59
CA ASP A 410 -14.27 2.12 23.88
C ASP A 410 -13.88 1.37 22.59
N ILE A 411 -13.11 2.03 21.72
CA ILE A 411 -12.46 1.45 20.55
C ILE A 411 -11.03 1.14 20.97
N PRO A 412 -10.61 -0.14 20.96
CA PRO A 412 -9.25 -0.53 21.30
C PRO A 412 -8.23 0.24 20.45
N ASP A 413 -7.13 0.64 21.08
CA ASP A 413 -5.98 1.25 20.39
C ASP A 413 -6.34 2.55 19.62
N CYS A 414 -7.46 3.20 19.96
CA CYS A 414 -7.94 4.43 19.32
C CYS A 414 -7.37 5.69 19.99
N TYR A 415 -6.83 6.58 19.16
CA TYR A 415 -6.29 7.87 19.53
C TYR A 415 -6.91 8.98 18.67
N GLN A 416 -7.13 10.15 19.27
CA GLN A 416 -7.69 11.32 18.59
C GLN A 416 -6.94 12.60 18.95
N SER A 417 -6.99 13.58 18.06
CA SER A 417 -6.57 14.96 18.32
C SER A 417 -7.32 15.92 17.39
N ASN A 418 -7.39 17.21 17.74
CA ASN A 418 -8.07 18.21 16.92
C ASN A 418 -7.08 19.22 16.37
N ILE A 419 -6.99 19.31 15.03
CA ILE A 419 -6.33 20.43 14.37
C ILE A 419 -7.20 21.68 14.62
N PRO A 420 -6.64 22.80 15.15
CA PRO A 420 -7.41 24.00 15.46
C PRO A 420 -8.21 24.54 14.25
N PRO A 421 -9.38 25.15 14.47
CA PRO A 421 -10.16 25.79 13.41
C PRO A 421 -9.32 26.73 12.55
N GLN A 422 -9.50 26.66 11.23
CA GLN A 422 -8.81 27.54 10.28
C GLN A 422 -9.80 28.47 9.59
N GLN A 423 -9.27 29.57 9.03
CA GLN A 423 -10.05 30.45 8.17
C GLN A 423 -10.41 29.73 6.86
N GLU A 424 -11.48 30.20 6.21
CA GLU A 424 -11.83 29.76 4.86
C GLU A 424 -10.66 29.96 3.88
N ASP A 425 -10.68 29.20 2.78
CA ASP A 425 -9.65 29.15 1.75
C ASP A 425 -8.24 28.80 2.27
N THR A 426 -8.20 27.94 3.28
CA THR A 426 -6.95 27.44 3.88
C THR A 426 -6.72 25.99 3.51
N ASN A 427 -5.55 25.67 2.94
CA ASN A 427 -5.11 24.28 2.81
C ASN A 427 -4.31 23.90 4.05
N ILE A 428 -4.59 22.71 4.55
CA ILE A 428 -3.97 22.12 5.74
C ILE A 428 -3.21 20.89 5.27
N GLN A 429 -1.99 20.74 5.77
CA GLN A 429 -1.17 19.55 5.58
C GLN A 429 -0.89 18.94 6.93
N TYR A 430 -0.99 17.62 7.06
CA TYR A 430 -0.72 16.95 8.33
C TYR A 430 -0.22 15.50 8.16
N PHE A 431 0.31 14.95 9.25
CA PHE A 431 0.70 13.55 9.36
C PHE A 431 0.67 13.10 10.82
N ILE A 432 0.62 11.79 11.03
CA ILE A 432 0.58 11.14 12.35
C ILE A 432 1.93 10.50 12.63
N THR A 433 2.39 10.53 13.87
CA THR A 433 3.60 9.84 14.33
C THR A 433 3.28 8.98 15.53
N ALA A 434 4.00 7.86 15.65
CA ALA A 434 3.96 7.01 16.83
C ALA A 434 5.33 6.42 17.11
N GLN A 435 5.65 6.22 18.39
CA GLN A 435 6.84 5.52 18.84
C GLN A 435 6.46 4.46 19.87
N ASP A 436 7.18 3.35 19.90
CA ASP A 436 7.06 2.32 20.93
C ASP A 436 8.33 2.20 21.77
N TYR A 437 8.26 1.45 22.88
CA TYR A 437 9.42 1.20 23.74
C TYR A 437 10.44 0.22 23.14
N SER A 438 10.18 -0.36 21.97
CA SER A 438 11.18 -1.12 21.20
C SER A 438 12.18 -0.21 20.49
N GLY A 439 11.84 1.07 20.35
CA GLY A 439 12.61 2.09 19.64
C GLY A 439 12.16 2.28 18.19
N ARG A 440 11.07 1.63 17.77
CA ARG A 440 10.45 1.87 16.46
C ARG A 440 9.73 3.20 16.50
N TYR A 441 9.89 3.95 15.42
CA TYR A 441 9.23 5.23 15.20
C TYR A 441 8.61 5.18 13.82
N GLU A 442 7.30 5.34 13.76
CA GLU A 442 6.53 5.27 12.53
C GLU A 442 5.80 6.56 12.26
N ARG A 443 5.53 6.77 10.97
CA ARG A 443 4.83 7.94 10.47
C ARG A 443 3.77 7.52 9.47
N LEU A 444 2.61 8.17 9.50
CA LEU A 444 1.54 7.98 8.53
C LEU A 444 1.12 9.33 7.90
N PRO A 445 1.24 9.52 6.58
CA PRO A 445 1.85 8.59 5.62
C PRO A 445 3.37 8.43 5.85
N ILE A 446 3.95 7.28 5.46
CA ILE A 446 5.39 6.98 5.63
C ILE A 446 6.27 8.11 5.08
N ALA A 447 5.87 8.69 3.94
CA ALA A 447 6.46 9.89 3.36
C ALA A 447 5.37 10.86 2.91
N GLY A 448 5.70 12.14 2.74
CA GLY A 448 4.72 13.16 2.29
C GLY A 448 3.85 13.70 3.40
N TYR A 449 2.56 13.91 3.16
CA TYR A 449 1.58 14.34 4.15
C TYR A 449 0.18 14.04 3.58
N TYR A 450 -0.82 14.01 4.44
CA TYR A 450 -2.20 14.18 4.03
C TYR A 450 -2.49 15.68 3.89
N ASP A 451 -3.41 16.04 3.02
CA ASP A 451 -3.86 17.40 2.85
C ASP A 451 -5.36 17.48 2.62
N PHE A 452 -5.95 18.60 3.04
CA PHE A 452 -7.33 18.94 2.77
C PHE A 452 -7.50 20.46 2.76
N SER A 453 -8.56 20.92 2.11
CA SER A 453 -8.91 22.33 1.96
C SER A 453 -10.11 22.66 2.84
N VAL A 454 -10.03 23.80 3.54
CA VAL A 454 -11.18 24.45 4.16
C VAL A 454 -11.75 25.39 3.10
N VAL A 455 -12.81 24.95 2.42
CA VAL A 455 -13.33 25.64 1.23
C VAL A 455 -14.27 26.75 1.66
N ALA A 456 -14.13 27.93 1.05
CA ALA A 456 -15.14 28.99 1.12
C ALA A 456 -16.39 28.57 0.32
N THR A 457 -17.25 27.77 0.95
CA THR A 457 -18.63 27.63 0.49
C THR A 457 -19.56 28.16 1.56
N GLN A 458 -19.68 29.48 1.61
CA GLN A 458 -20.95 30.05 2.03
C GLN A 458 -22.00 29.61 1.00
N LEU A 459 -22.70 28.51 1.29
CA LEU A 459 -23.85 28.04 0.54
C LEU A 459 -25.03 29.03 0.69
N PHE A 460 -24.99 29.86 1.74
CA PHE A 460 -25.96 30.89 2.05
C PHE A 460 -25.25 32.22 2.33
N ASP A 461 -25.93 33.33 2.04
CA ASP A 461 -25.39 34.66 2.28
C ASP A 461 -25.23 34.93 3.79
N SER A 462 -24.20 35.70 4.16
CA SER A 462 -24.05 36.22 5.53
C SER A 462 -25.35 36.86 6.01
N GLY A 463 -25.89 36.39 7.13
CA GLY A 463 -27.16 36.84 7.68
C GLY A 463 -28.38 35.99 7.30
N ASP A 464 -28.29 35.03 6.38
CA ASP A 464 -29.36 34.04 6.11
C ASP A 464 -29.28 32.85 7.09
N ILE A 465 -29.57 33.11 8.36
CA ILE A 465 -29.35 32.18 9.48
C ILE A 465 -30.31 30.99 9.42
N ASN A 466 -31.50 31.15 8.83
CA ASN A 466 -32.45 30.05 8.66
C ASN A 466 -32.24 29.25 7.36
N MET A 467 -31.29 29.67 6.52
CA MET A 467 -30.88 29.00 5.28
C MET A 467 -32.01 28.89 4.25
N ASP A 468 -32.88 29.90 4.16
CA ASP A 468 -33.99 29.93 3.20
C ASP A 468 -33.69 30.71 1.91
N ASN A 469 -32.45 31.21 1.76
CA ASN A 469 -31.95 32.11 0.72
C ASN A 469 -32.54 33.53 0.79
N ILE A 470 -33.12 33.93 1.93
CA ILE A 470 -33.71 35.26 2.11
C ILE A 470 -33.34 35.81 3.50
N THR A 471 -32.33 36.67 3.55
CA THR A 471 -32.01 37.43 4.78
C THR A 471 -33.16 38.38 5.14
N ASN A 472 -33.88 38.08 6.22
CA ASN A 472 -35.05 38.82 6.67
C ASN A 472 -35.22 38.79 8.21
N ILE A 473 -36.38 39.24 8.70
CA ILE A 473 -36.66 39.35 10.14
C ILE A 473 -36.60 37.99 10.87
N LEU A 474 -36.82 36.88 10.17
CA LEU A 474 -36.75 35.54 10.74
C LEU A 474 -35.32 35.20 11.19
N ASP A 475 -34.32 35.64 10.44
CA ASP A 475 -32.91 35.47 10.78
C ASP A 475 -32.52 36.32 12.00
N VAL A 476 -33.01 37.57 12.04
CA VAL A 476 -32.84 38.46 13.21
C VAL A 476 -33.41 37.81 14.47
N VAL A 477 -34.54 37.12 14.37
CA VAL A 477 -35.16 36.42 15.51
C VAL A 477 -34.27 35.27 15.99
N LEU A 478 -33.62 34.53 15.09
CA LEU A 478 -32.72 33.43 15.44
C LEU A 478 -31.49 33.95 16.22
N ILE A 479 -30.80 34.96 15.69
CA ILE A 479 -29.63 35.55 16.36
C ILE A 479 -29.98 36.20 17.70
N VAL A 480 -31.13 36.86 17.81
CA VAL A 480 -31.58 37.46 19.08
C VAL A 480 -31.92 36.38 20.10
N ASN A 481 -32.58 35.29 19.70
CA ASN A 481 -32.87 34.19 20.62
C ASN A 481 -31.59 33.54 21.15
N TYR A 482 -30.56 33.40 20.30
CA TYR A 482 -29.24 32.93 20.69
C TYR A 482 -28.57 33.88 21.69
N VAL A 483 -28.50 35.18 21.38
CA VAL A 483 -27.89 36.20 22.26
C VAL A 483 -28.61 36.30 23.61
N LEU A 484 -29.93 36.06 23.64
CA LEU A 484 -30.72 36.03 24.88
C LEU A 484 -30.65 34.70 25.64
N GLY A 485 -29.99 33.67 25.09
CA GLY A 485 -29.90 32.34 25.69
C GLY A 485 -31.23 31.57 25.70
N VAL A 486 -32.14 31.90 24.77
CA VAL A 486 -33.48 31.29 24.66
C VAL A 486 -33.56 30.31 23.48
N GLY A 487 -32.51 30.24 22.66
CA GLY A 487 -32.32 29.26 21.59
C GLY A 487 -30.85 28.92 21.40
N GLU A 488 -30.59 27.82 20.72
CA GLU A 488 -29.25 27.42 20.28
C GLU A 488 -29.17 27.54 18.76
N LEU A 489 -27.99 27.90 18.26
CA LEU A 489 -27.65 27.89 16.84
C LEU A 489 -26.68 26.74 16.63
N ASP A 490 -26.82 26.05 15.49
CA ASP A 490 -25.79 25.11 15.08
C ASP A 490 -24.50 25.86 14.63
N PRO A 491 -23.37 25.15 14.48
CA PRO A 491 -22.10 25.78 14.13
C PRO A 491 -22.12 26.60 12.83
N TYR A 492 -22.91 26.19 11.84
CA TYR A 492 -23.00 26.89 10.57
C TYR A 492 -23.85 28.16 10.71
N GLN A 493 -24.95 28.07 11.46
CA GLN A 493 -25.76 29.23 11.83
C GLN A 493 -24.97 30.26 12.65
N ILE A 494 -24.07 29.84 13.52
CA ILE A 494 -23.15 30.73 14.23
C ILE A 494 -22.27 31.48 13.22
N GLN A 495 -21.70 30.78 12.23
CA GLN A 495 -20.89 31.45 11.20
C GLN A 495 -21.70 32.46 10.39
N LEU A 496 -22.90 32.10 9.91
CA LEU A 496 -23.78 33.00 9.17
C LEU A 496 -24.23 34.20 10.03
N SER A 497 -24.21 34.04 11.35
CA SER A 497 -24.53 35.08 12.33
C SER A 497 -23.35 35.99 12.64
N ASP A 498 -22.09 35.57 12.45
CA ASP A 498 -20.89 36.38 12.76
C ASP A 498 -20.59 37.35 11.61
N LEU A 499 -21.29 38.49 11.60
CA LEU A 499 -21.23 39.43 10.49
C LEU A 499 -20.00 40.33 10.51
N ASN A 500 -19.24 40.34 11.60
CA ASN A 500 -18.01 41.12 11.74
C ASN A 500 -16.74 40.26 11.79
N ASN A 501 -16.86 38.93 11.75
CA ASN A 501 -15.79 37.94 11.79
C ASN A 501 -14.92 38.02 13.05
N ASP A 502 -15.52 38.33 14.21
CA ASP A 502 -14.81 38.40 15.50
C ASP A 502 -14.97 37.14 16.38
N MET A 503 -15.68 36.13 15.88
CA MET A 503 -16.03 34.86 16.51
C MET A 503 -16.96 35.00 17.73
N ILE A 504 -17.60 36.15 17.95
CA ILE A 504 -18.48 36.42 19.09
C ILE A 504 -19.83 36.95 18.62
N ILE A 505 -20.84 36.07 18.61
CA ILE A 505 -22.22 36.49 18.28
C ILE A 505 -22.81 37.36 19.38
N ASN A 506 -23.02 38.64 19.08
CA ASN A 506 -23.52 39.61 20.03
C ASN A 506 -24.42 40.67 19.36
N ILE A 507 -24.73 41.74 20.09
CA ILE A 507 -25.62 42.81 19.61
C ILE A 507 -25.09 43.51 18.34
N LEU A 508 -23.77 43.50 18.11
CA LEU A 508 -23.16 44.09 16.92
C LEU A 508 -23.59 43.33 15.67
N ASP A 509 -23.63 42.01 15.71
CA ASP A 509 -24.10 41.17 14.61
C ASP A 509 -25.59 41.38 14.33
N VAL A 510 -26.40 41.50 15.39
CA VAL A 510 -27.83 41.84 15.26
C VAL A 510 -28.02 43.19 14.55
N ILE A 511 -27.15 44.17 14.81
CA ILE A 511 -27.20 45.46 14.13
C ILE A 511 -26.79 45.32 12.66
N LEU A 512 -25.76 44.52 12.37
CA LEU A 512 -25.27 44.30 11.02
C LEU A 512 -26.31 43.59 10.14
N ILE A 513 -26.99 42.57 10.66
CA ILE A 513 -28.04 41.86 9.92
C ILE A 513 -29.24 42.76 9.65
N VAL A 514 -29.62 43.61 10.60
CA VAL A 514 -30.70 44.59 10.42
C VAL A 514 -30.31 45.62 9.36
N ASN A 515 -29.06 46.05 9.32
CA ASN A 515 -28.59 46.96 8.27
C ASN A 515 -28.62 46.29 6.89
N LEU A 516 -28.19 45.03 6.77
CA LEU A 516 -28.27 44.26 5.53
C LEU A 516 -29.71 44.16 5.00
N ILE A 517 -30.68 43.94 5.89
CA ILE A 517 -32.11 43.89 5.55
C ILE A 517 -32.64 45.27 5.10
N LEU A 518 -32.14 46.37 5.66
CA LEU A 518 -32.60 47.73 5.35
C LEU A 518 -31.95 48.33 4.11
N GLU A 519 -30.80 47.80 3.68
CA GLU A 519 -30.07 48.22 2.48
C GLU A 519 -30.51 47.48 1.21
N ASN A 520 -31.21 46.35 1.36
CA ASN A 520 -31.94 45.63 0.31
C ASN A 520 -33.38 46.12 0.16
#